data_AF-U9TAK3-F1
#
_entry.id   AF-U9TAK3-F1
#
_cell.length_a   1.000
_cell.length_b   1.000
_cell.length_c   1.000
_cell.angle_alpha   90.00
_cell.angle_beta   90.00
_cell.angle_gamma   90.00
#
_symmetry.space_group_name_H-M   'P 1'
#
loop_
_entity.id
_entity.type
_entity.pdbx_description
1 polymer ?
#
loop_
_entity_poly.entity_id
_entity_poly.type
_entity_poly.pdbx_seq_one_letter_code
_entity_poly.pdbx_strand_id
1 'polypeptide(L)'
;MQFTRFFFPSLRNEFIFNCRTKLKPTYHTWHEKVANVLPNNVDNNSDVFKENADKMNILVENLENLINKIVLGGGEAARKRHLERDKLLPRNRLTLTFSLHPDSYCYT
;
A
#
# COMPACT_ATOMS: atom_id res chain seq x y z
N MET A 1 -46.74 -25.71 27.17
CA MET A 1 -46.42 -24.27 27.22
C MET A 1 -46.43 -23.89 28.69
N GLN A 2 -45.39 -23.41 29.37
CA GLN A 2 -44.22 -22.63 28.99
C GLN A 2 -43.03 -23.10 29.85
N PHE A 3 -41.87 -23.34 29.23
CA PHE A 3 -40.59 -23.52 29.91
C PHE A 3 -40.04 -22.13 30.25
N THR A 4 -40.04 -21.75 31.53
CA THR A 4 -39.28 -20.58 31.98
C THR A 4 -37.94 -21.06 32.54
N ARG A 5 -36.89 -20.86 31.73
CA ARG A 5 -35.48 -21.04 32.11
C ARG A 5 -35.16 -20.06 33.23
N PHE A 6 -34.93 -20.60 34.43
CA PHE A 6 -34.30 -19.85 35.50
C PHE A 6 -32.84 -19.52 35.14
N PHE A 7 -32.58 -18.23 35.24
CA PHE A 7 -31.32 -17.53 35.26
C PHE A 7 -30.27 -18.20 36.15
N PHE A 8 -29.14 -18.61 35.59
CA PHE A 8 -27.92 -18.87 36.34
C PHE A 8 -26.76 -18.11 35.69
N PRO A 9 -26.25 -17.04 36.34
CA PRO A 9 -25.13 -16.29 35.85
C PRO A 9 -23.81 -16.98 36.21
N SER A 10 -22.86 -16.83 35.28
CA SER A 10 -21.43 -16.63 35.55
C SER A 10 -20.75 -17.54 36.57
N LEU A 11 -20.32 -18.72 36.15
CA LEU A 11 -19.04 -19.30 36.59
C LEU A 11 -18.48 -20.15 35.46
N ARG A 12 -17.83 -19.50 34.50
CA ARG A 12 -16.94 -20.17 33.55
C ARG A 12 -15.65 -19.37 33.45
N ASN A 13 -14.68 -19.87 34.22
CA ASN A 13 -13.25 -19.71 34.04
C ASN A 13 -12.75 -18.29 33.79
N GLU A 14 -12.44 -17.58 34.87
CA GLU A 14 -11.28 -16.68 34.88
C GLU A 14 -9.99 -17.52 34.75
N PHE A 15 -9.79 -18.12 33.56
CA PHE A 15 -8.43 -18.47 33.16
C PHE A 15 -7.79 -17.17 32.72
N ILE A 16 -7.11 -16.56 33.68
CA ILE A 16 -6.16 -15.47 33.52
C ILE A 16 -5.15 -15.89 32.43
N PHE A 17 -5.45 -15.60 31.16
CA PHE A 17 -4.43 -15.37 30.15
C PHE A 17 -4.01 -13.91 30.23
N ASN A 18 -3.53 -13.53 31.42
CA ASN A 18 -2.71 -12.35 31.60
C ASN A 18 -1.27 -12.81 31.85
N CYS A 19 -0.74 -13.62 30.93
CA CYS A 19 0.71 -13.71 30.80
C CYS A 19 1.14 -12.58 29.87
N ARG A 20 1.38 -11.45 30.53
CA ARG A 20 2.13 -10.28 30.10
C ARG A 20 3.39 -10.71 29.33
N THR A 21 3.31 -10.85 28.01
CA THR A 21 4.50 -10.78 27.14
C THR A 21 4.67 -9.39 26.55
N LYS A 22 4.40 -8.35 27.37
CA LYS A 22 5.03 -7.03 27.20
C LYS A 22 6.43 -7.02 27.84
N LEU A 23 7.26 -7.96 27.41
CA LEU A 23 8.70 -7.91 27.61
C LEU A 23 9.31 -8.34 26.28
N LYS A 24 9.33 -7.43 25.29
CA LYS A 24 10.32 -7.56 24.22
C LYS A 24 11.67 -7.37 24.90
N PRO A 25 12.55 -8.37 24.93
CA PRO A 25 13.87 -8.20 25.51
C PRO A 25 14.61 -7.05 24.84
N THR A 26 15.07 -6.08 25.62
CA THR A 26 15.74 -4.86 25.17
C THR A 26 17.20 -5.08 24.71
N TYR A 27 17.59 -6.32 24.41
CA TYR A 27 18.95 -6.68 24.01
C TYR A 27 19.12 -7.03 22.53
N HIS A 28 18.05 -7.06 21.71
CA HIS A 28 18.17 -7.33 20.27
C HIS A 28 18.26 -6.09 19.37
N THR A 29 18.25 -4.89 19.94
CA THR A 29 18.09 -3.65 19.16
C THR A 29 19.34 -3.21 18.40
N TRP A 30 20.55 -3.62 18.81
CA TRP A 30 21.79 -3.13 18.19
C TRP A 30 22.14 -3.89 16.90
N HIS A 31 22.05 -5.22 16.91
CA HIS A 31 22.34 -6.02 15.71
C HIS A 31 21.22 -5.95 14.66
N GLU A 32 19.95 -5.86 15.06
CA GLU A 32 18.83 -5.77 14.11
C GLU A 32 18.87 -4.48 13.28
N LYS A 33 19.17 -3.34 13.93
CA LYS A 33 19.23 -2.04 13.24
C LYS A 33 20.40 -1.94 12.27
N VAL A 34 21.54 -2.56 12.58
CA VAL A 34 22.75 -2.48 11.75
C VAL A 34 22.78 -3.58 10.69
N ALA A 35 22.22 -4.76 10.96
CA ALA A 35 22.20 -5.88 10.00
C ALA A 35 21.25 -5.66 8.80
N ASN A 36 20.25 -4.79 8.93
CA ASN A 36 19.28 -4.51 7.86
C ASN A 36 19.72 -3.42 6.87
N VAL A 37 20.87 -2.76 7.11
CA VAL A 37 21.37 -1.66 6.27
C VAL A 37 22.48 -2.17 5.37
N LEU A 38 22.22 -2.21 4.07
CA LEU A 38 23.24 -2.54 3.06
C LEU A 38 24.17 -1.34 2.85
N PRO A 39 25.50 -1.54 2.81
CA PRO A 39 26.43 -0.46 2.50
C PRO A 39 26.24 0.01 1.05
N ASN A 40 26.11 1.31 0.84
CA ASN A 40 26.05 1.89 -0.51
C ASN A 40 27.47 2.01 -1.08
N ASN A 41 27.78 1.20 -2.10
CA ASN A 41 29.09 1.19 -2.76
C ASN A 41 29.04 1.82 -4.17
N VAL A 42 27.97 2.53 -4.52
CA VAL A 42 27.79 3.14 -5.84
C VAL A 42 28.30 4.57 -5.84
N ASP A 43 29.17 4.89 -6.81
CA ASP A 43 29.61 6.25 -7.07
C ASP A 43 28.71 6.93 -8.13
N ASN A 44 27.89 7.88 -7.67
CA ASN A 44 26.96 8.62 -8.52
C ASN A 44 27.65 9.60 -9.49
N ASN A 45 28.92 9.95 -9.26
CA ASN A 45 29.64 10.88 -10.13
C ASN A 45 30.36 10.19 -11.29
N SER A 46 30.49 8.86 -11.22
CA SER A 46 31.14 8.07 -12.26
C SER A 46 30.39 8.16 -13.59
N ASP A 47 31.14 8.21 -14.70
CA ASP A 47 30.54 8.36 -16.03
C ASP A 47 29.70 7.13 -16.41
N VAL A 48 30.13 5.94 -15.99
CA VAL A 48 29.36 4.68 -16.18
C VAL A 48 28.01 4.74 -15.46
N PHE A 49 27.93 5.34 -14.28
CA PHE A 49 26.66 5.51 -13.58
C PHE A 49 25.71 6.43 -14.34
N LYS A 50 26.23 7.56 -14.85
CA LYS A 50 25.43 8.52 -15.65
C LYS A 50 24.89 7.87 -16.92
N GLU A 51 25.74 7.15 -17.68
CA GLU A 51 25.30 6.44 -18.88
C GLU A 51 24.19 5.42 -18.59
N ASN A 52 24.29 4.70 -17.47
CA ASN A 52 23.27 3.72 -17.08
C ASN A 52 21.98 4.40 -16.60
N ALA A 53 22.09 5.53 -15.90
CA ALA A 53 20.95 6.34 -15.52
C ALA A 53 20.21 6.87 -16.76
N ASP A 54 20.95 7.38 -17.76
CA ASP A 54 20.36 7.87 -19.02
C ASP A 54 19.63 6.76 -19.78
N LYS A 55 20.23 5.55 -19.88
CA LYS A 55 19.56 4.39 -20.46
C LYS A 55 18.28 4.04 -19.73
N MET A 56 18.28 4.08 -18.40
CA MET A 56 17.09 3.82 -17.60
C MET A 56 16.02 4.89 -17.82
N ASN A 57 16.41 6.17 -17.85
CA ASN A 57 15.49 7.29 -18.08
C ASN A 57 14.77 7.16 -19.42
N ILE A 58 15.47 6.80 -20.50
CA ILE A 58 14.87 6.56 -21.82
C ILE A 58 13.80 5.44 -21.75
N LEU A 59 14.07 4.37 -20.99
CA LEU A 59 13.10 3.28 -20.83
C LEU A 59 11.86 3.73 -20.03
N VAL A 60 12.08 4.52 -18.97
CA VAL A 60 11.00 5.08 -18.16
C VAL A 60 10.13 6.03 -18.98
N GLU A 61 10.73 6.94 -19.74
CA GLU A 61 9.99 7.86 -20.62
C GLU A 61 9.14 7.10 -21.65
N ASN A 62 9.70 6.05 -22.25
CA ASN A 62 8.95 5.20 -23.17
C ASN A 62 7.77 4.51 -22.48
N LEU A 63 7.97 4.00 -21.26
CA LEU A 63 6.91 3.39 -20.48
C LEU A 63 5.81 4.41 -20.15
N GLU A 64 6.16 5.61 -19.70
CA GLU A 64 5.21 6.67 -19.39
C GLU A 64 4.41 7.10 -20.62
N ASN A 65 5.06 7.23 -21.77
CA ASN A 65 4.39 7.52 -23.04
C ASN A 65 3.37 6.44 -23.43
N LEU A 66 3.73 5.16 -23.26
CA LEU A 66 2.82 4.04 -23.48
C LEU A 66 1.65 4.05 -22.50
N ILE A 67 1.91 4.31 -21.21
CA ILE A 67 0.87 4.44 -20.18
C ILE A 67 -0.09 5.56 -20.56
N ASN A 68 0.41 6.73 -20.96
CA ASN A 68 -0.42 7.86 -21.38
C ASN A 68 -1.35 7.49 -22.53
N LYS A 69 -0.85 6.74 -23.52
CA LYS A 69 -1.67 6.20 -24.61
C LYS A 69 -2.73 5.21 -24.11
N ILE A 70 -2.38 4.30 -23.23
CA ILE A 70 -3.29 3.28 -22.67
C ILE A 70 -4.35 3.93 -21.77
N VAL A 71 -4.03 5.01 -21.05
CA VAL A 71 -4.97 5.75 -20.20
C VAL A 71 -6.11 6.36 -21.03
N LEU A 72 -5.85 6.73 -22.29
CA LEU A 72 -6.90 7.19 -23.20
C LEU A 72 -7.93 6.10 -23.54
N GLY A 73 -7.57 4.82 -23.43
CA GLY A 73 -8.47 3.69 -23.69
C GLY A 73 -9.02 3.70 -25.12
N GLY A 74 -10.34 3.83 -25.26
CA GLY A 74 -11.02 3.94 -26.57
C GLY A 74 -10.87 5.30 -27.28
N GLY A 75 -9.90 6.11 -26.87
CA GLY A 75 -9.64 7.45 -27.42
C GLY A 75 -10.55 8.54 -26.86
N GLU A 76 -10.28 9.78 -27.26
CA GLU A 76 -10.97 10.97 -26.73
C GLU A 76 -12.47 10.99 -27.06
N ALA A 77 -12.85 10.48 -28.22
CA ALA A 77 -14.25 10.46 -28.66
C ALA A 77 -15.12 9.58 -27.75
N ALA A 78 -14.65 8.38 -27.38
CA ALA A 78 -15.36 7.52 -26.43
C ALA A 78 -15.45 8.16 -25.05
N ARG A 79 -14.38 8.84 -24.63
CA ARG A 79 -14.30 9.57 -23.36
C ARG A 79 -15.34 10.69 -23.29
N LYS A 80 -15.46 11.51 -24.34
CA LYS A 80 -16.47 12.57 -24.46
C LYS A 80 -17.89 12.00 -24.38
N ARG A 81 -18.18 10.93 -25.12
CA ARG A 81 -19.49 10.24 -25.06
C ARG A 81 -19.83 9.69 -23.67
N HIS A 82 -18.83 9.25 -22.89
CA HIS A 82 -19.06 8.83 -21.50
C HIS A 82 -19.40 10.02 -20.60
N LEU A 83 -18.68 11.13 -20.77
CA LEU A 83 -18.90 12.35 -20.01
C LEU A 83 -20.23 13.05 -20.36
N GLU A 84 -20.61 13.09 -21.63
CA GLU A 84 -21.90 13.61 -22.12
C GLU A 84 -23.11 12.89 -21.52
N ARG A 85 -22.93 11.67 -21.05
CA ARG A 85 -23.96 10.86 -20.39
C ARG A 85 -23.91 10.95 -18.88
N ASP A 86 -23.16 11.92 -18.33
CA ASP A 86 -22.90 12.10 -16.90
C ASP A 86 -22.32 10.85 -16.23
N LYS A 87 -21.54 10.04 -16.97
CA LYS A 87 -20.88 8.84 -16.44
C LYS A 87 -19.40 9.12 -16.16
N LEU A 88 -18.98 8.78 -14.95
CA LEU A 88 -17.57 8.84 -14.57
C LEU A 88 -16.74 7.82 -15.37
N LEU A 89 -15.51 8.16 -15.78
CA LEU A 89 -14.59 7.24 -16.44
C LEU A 89 -14.22 6.07 -15.51
N PRO A 90 -13.91 4.87 -16.04
CA PRO A 90 -13.53 3.71 -15.22
C PRO A 90 -12.36 3.99 -14.25
N ARG A 91 -11.29 4.63 -14.71
CA ARG A 91 -10.13 4.99 -13.85
C ARG A 91 -10.50 6.02 -12.79
N ASN A 92 -11.35 7.00 -13.14
CA ASN A 92 -11.82 8.02 -12.20
C ASN A 92 -12.69 7.42 -11.08
N ARG A 93 -13.37 6.28 -11.32
CA ARG A 93 -14.10 5.56 -10.27
C ARG A 93 -13.16 4.94 -9.23
N LEU A 94 -12.04 4.38 -9.71
CA LEU A 94 -11.02 3.79 -8.84
C LEU A 94 -10.37 4.85 -7.97
N THR A 95 -9.99 6.00 -8.56
CA THR A 95 -9.40 7.10 -7.78
C THR A 95 -10.36 7.61 -6.72
N LEU A 96 -11.65 7.82 -7.04
CA LEU A 96 -12.65 8.21 -6.05
C LEU A 96 -12.77 7.18 -4.91
N THR A 97 -12.77 5.88 -5.23
CA THR A 97 -12.87 4.82 -4.22
C THR A 97 -11.64 4.83 -3.30
N PHE A 98 -10.45 4.96 -3.88
CA PHE A 98 -9.19 4.90 -3.14
C PHE A 98 -8.92 6.18 -2.33
N SER A 99 -9.33 7.35 -2.84
CA SER A 99 -9.13 8.64 -2.15
C SER A 99 -10.02 8.83 -0.92
N LEU A 100 -11.08 8.04 -0.79
CA LEU A 100 -12.00 8.10 0.36
C LEU A 100 -11.54 7.23 1.54
N HIS A 101 -10.37 6.59 1.44
CA HIS A 101 -9.71 5.92 2.56
C HIS A 101 -8.56 6.80 3.10
N PRO A 102 -8.80 7.62 4.14
CA PRO A 102 -7.75 8.48 4.73
C PRO A 102 -6.61 7.71 5.42
N ASP A 103 -6.71 6.39 5.55
CA ASP A 103 -5.82 5.61 6.41
C ASP A 103 -4.76 4.77 5.67
N SER A 104 -4.63 4.88 4.34
CA SER A 104 -3.72 3.99 3.58
C SER A 104 -2.29 4.52 3.38
N TYR A 105 -1.90 5.62 4.02
CA TYR A 105 -0.52 6.13 3.99
C TYR A 105 0.03 6.33 5.40
N CYS A 106 0.22 5.23 6.12
CA CYS A 106 1.20 5.13 7.18
C CYS A 106 2.16 4.00 6.82
N TYR A 107 3.06 4.27 5.86
CA TYR A 107 4.31 3.52 5.75
C TYR A 107 5.38 4.34 6.45
N THR A 108 5.79 3.88 7.63
CA THR A 108 7.09 4.20 8.25
C THR A 108 8.21 3.49 7.53
#